data_AF-A0A395YIA3-F1
#
_entry.id   AF-A0A395YIA3-F1
#
_cell.length_a   1.000
_cell.length_b   1.000
_cell.length_c   1.000
_cell.angle_alpha   90.00
_cell.angle_beta   90.00
_cell.angle_gamma   90.00
#
_symmetry.space_group_name_H-M   'P 1'
#
loop_
_entity.id
_entity.type
_entity.pdbx_description
1 polymer ?
#
loop_
_entity_poly.entity_id
_entity_poly.type
_entity_poly.pdbx_seq_one_letter_code
_entity_poly.pdbx_strand_id
1 'polypeptide(L)'
;MKKGIITGIAVCFMTAAMSMTAFAGQWQQDGTGWWYQNDDGSYLNNGWNWVDGKCYYFMPDGYCLKGTQTPDGYTVDESGAWVIDGVVQTQGTEAQADTQSQGSGQETVAFDNLTFTVPSGFTFDSSSDGSNYYSNGDETILIGLMSQELFSGEAAQFIDDYQEQVLDELMRSQVGNAGEKAVKQLPTGTWYCYTYQDNTIQGIPGSMRAYMRISQDRLQLIVFAGRISGMDTDGIMSSALR
;
A
#
# COMPACT_ATOMS: atom_id res chain seq x y z
N MET A 1 39.94 18.47 -3.67
CA MET A 1 38.99 17.43 -4.16
C MET A 1 38.37 16.78 -2.93
N LYS A 2 37.17 17.23 -2.53
CA LYS A 2 36.50 16.71 -1.34
C LYS A 2 35.79 15.42 -1.73
N LYS A 3 36.25 14.29 -1.20
CA LYS A 3 35.55 13.00 -1.30
C LYS A 3 34.38 13.04 -0.33
N GLY A 4 33.16 13.06 -0.85
CA GLY A 4 31.96 12.84 -0.06
C GLY A 4 31.94 11.39 0.39
N ILE A 5 32.05 11.17 1.69
CA ILE A 5 31.89 9.87 2.33
C ILE A 5 30.39 9.60 2.40
N ILE A 6 29.88 8.68 1.58
CA ILE A 6 28.52 8.15 1.74
C ILE A 6 28.65 6.98 2.73
N THR A 7 28.53 7.31 4.01
CA THR A 7 28.38 6.35 5.11
C THR A 7 26.91 6.23 5.42
N GLY A 8 26.38 5.00 5.31
CA GLY A 8 25.25 4.52 6.10
C GLY A 8 23.86 4.80 5.54
N ILE A 9 23.32 3.86 4.79
CA ILE A 9 21.89 3.50 4.92
C ILE A 9 21.87 2.01 5.22
N ALA A 10 22.04 1.67 6.50
CA ALA A 10 21.49 0.43 7.03
C ALA A 10 19.99 0.69 7.21
N VAL A 11 19.16 0.31 6.24
CA VAL A 11 17.72 0.14 6.51
C VAL A 11 17.60 -1.12 7.34
N CYS A 12 17.25 -0.92 8.62
CA CYS A 12 17.12 -1.96 9.62
C CYS A 12 16.10 -3.02 9.20
N PHE A 13 16.57 -4.20 8.80
CA PHE A 13 15.77 -5.42 8.71
C PHE A 13 15.84 -6.28 9.98
N MET A 14 16.14 -5.69 11.15
CA MET A 14 16.09 -6.42 12.44
C MET A 14 15.44 -5.57 13.55
N THR A 15 14.19 -5.93 13.84
CA THR A 15 13.48 -5.85 15.13
C THR A 15 13.73 -4.65 16.05
N ALA A 16 12.74 -3.76 16.13
CA ALA A 16 12.19 -3.34 17.40
C ALA A 16 10.67 -3.27 17.24
N ALA A 17 9.95 -4.05 18.05
CA ALA A 17 8.55 -3.82 18.32
C ALA A 17 8.41 -2.39 18.87
N MET A 18 8.13 -1.42 18.00
CA MET A 18 7.50 -0.19 18.45
C MET A 18 6.01 -0.54 18.54
N SER A 19 5.63 -0.98 19.73
CA SER A 19 4.24 -1.19 20.11
C SER A 19 3.44 0.05 19.69
N MET A 20 2.65 -0.06 18.62
CA MET A 20 1.53 0.83 18.44
C MET A 20 0.67 0.64 19.69
N THR A 21 0.56 1.66 20.52
CA THR A 21 -0.37 1.63 21.64
C THR A 21 -1.76 1.61 21.03
N ALA A 22 -2.32 0.42 20.82
CA ALA A 22 -3.74 0.27 20.60
C ALA A 22 -4.40 0.68 21.92
N PHE A 23 -4.80 1.96 22.02
CA PHE A 23 -5.67 2.37 23.11
C PHE A 23 -7.02 1.71 22.83
N ALA A 24 -7.37 0.71 23.64
CA ALA A 24 -8.74 0.27 23.72
C ALA A 24 -9.57 1.50 24.11
N GLY A 25 -10.63 1.74 23.36
CA GLY A 25 -11.59 2.81 23.59
C GLY A 25 -12.96 2.28 23.21
N GLN A 26 -14.00 3.08 23.40
CA GLN A 26 -15.37 2.67 23.14
C GLN A 26 -16.11 3.76 22.39
N TRP A 27 -16.94 3.35 21.43
CA TRP A 27 -17.92 4.22 20.80
C TRP A 27 -18.97 4.64 21.82
N GLN A 28 -19.25 5.94 21.84
CA GLN A 28 -20.27 6.56 22.67
C GLN A 28 -21.22 7.37 21.78
N GLN A 29 -22.46 7.55 22.24
CA GLN A 29 -23.48 8.28 21.50
C GLN A 29 -24.35 9.11 22.45
N ASP A 30 -24.72 10.31 21.99
CA ASP A 30 -25.74 11.15 22.61
C ASP A 30 -26.74 11.71 21.56
N GLY A 31 -27.49 12.76 21.92
CA GLY A 31 -28.43 13.41 21.01
C GLY A 31 -27.78 14.25 19.90
N THR A 32 -26.47 14.50 19.99
CA THR A 32 -25.70 15.30 19.03
C THR A 32 -25.02 14.40 18.01
N GLY A 33 -24.44 13.28 18.43
CA GLY A 33 -23.74 12.38 17.52
C GLY A 33 -22.98 11.25 18.20
N TRP A 34 -22.06 10.66 17.46
CA TRP A 34 -21.16 9.61 17.92
C TRP A 34 -19.77 10.19 18.21
N TRP A 35 -19.10 9.73 19.26
CA TRP A 35 -17.68 10.01 19.48
C TRP A 35 -16.97 8.73 19.96
N TYR A 36 -15.65 8.73 19.92
CA TYR A 36 -14.85 7.61 20.42
C TYR A 36 -14.08 8.06 21.65
N GLN A 37 -14.33 7.40 22.79
CA GLN A 37 -13.69 7.69 24.07
C GLN A 37 -12.59 6.66 24.36
N ASN A 38 -11.38 7.14 24.62
CA ASN A 38 -10.24 6.33 25.05
C ASN A 38 -10.41 5.90 26.52
N ASP A 39 -9.75 4.81 26.93
CA ASP A 39 -9.79 4.31 28.30
C ASP A 39 -9.33 5.31 29.37
N ASP A 40 -8.48 6.29 29.00
CA ASP A 40 -8.03 7.36 29.90
C ASP A 40 -9.07 8.49 30.09
N GLY A 41 -10.24 8.37 29.46
CA GLY A 41 -11.34 9.32 29.51
C GLY A 41 -11.24 10.45 28.46
N SER A 42 -10.13 10.54 27.72
CA SER A 42 -10.01 11.43 26.57
C SER A 42 -10.83 10.92 25.38
N TYR A 43 -11.00 11.74 24.34
CA TYR A 43 -11.74 11.35 23.14
C TYR A 43 -11.04 11.80 21.87
N LEU A 44 -11.29 11.07 20.77
CA LEU A 44 -10.77 11.41 19.45
C LEU A 44 -11.43 12.69 18.93
N ASN A 45 -10.63 13.61 18.40
CA ASN A 45 -11.09 14.85 17.79
C ASN A 45 -10.11 15.30 16.70
N ASN A 46 -10.48 16.33 15.96
CA ASN A 46 -9.61 17.04 15.00
C ASN A 46 -9.02 16.14 13.89
N GLY A 47 -9.88 15.50 13.11
CA GLY A 47 -9.52 14.88 11.84
C GLY A 47 -9.65 13.36 11.83
N TRP A 48 -8.94 12.75 10.89
CA TRP A 48 -9.00 11.32 10.58
C TRP A 48 -8.32 10.47 11.64
N ASN A 49 -9.05 9.47 12.15
CA ASN A 49 -8.51 8.49 13.07
C ASN A 49 -9.01 7.09 12.71
N TRP A 50 -8.15 6.10 12.90
CA TRP A 50 -8.46 4.71 12.71
C TRP A 50 -9.04 4.12 14.00
N VAL A 51 -10.23 3.55 13.89
CA VAL A 51 -10.93 2.88 15.00
C VAL A 51 -11.41 1.53 14.49
N ASP A 52 -11.05 0.45 15.19
CA ASP A 52 -11.44 -0.92 14.83
C ASP A 52 -11.19 -1.25 13.35
N GLY A 53 -10.05 -0.81 12.83
CA GLY A 53 -9.64 -1.06 11.45
C GLY A 53 -10.35 -0.23 10.40
N LYS A 54 -11.21 0.73 10.73
CA LYS A 54 -11.86 1.67 9.78
C LYS A 54 -11.47 3.12 10.07
N CYS A 55 -11.48 3.97 9.05
CA CYS A 55 -11.11 5.37 9.19
C CYS A 55 -12.34 6.25 9.37
N TYR A 56 -12.33 7.14 10.36
CA TYR A 56 -13.42 8.03 10.71
C TYR A 56 -12.91 9.46 10.87
N TYR A 57 -13.73 10.44 10.48
CA TYR A 57 -13.40 11.86 10.66
C TYR A 57 -14.09 12.41 11.90
N PHE A 58 -13.32 12.87 12.87
CA PHE A 58 -13.81 13.53 14.09
C PHE A 58 -13.68 15.04 13.99
N MET A 59 -14.76 15.75 14.24
CA MET A 59 -14.79 17.21 14.31
C MET A 59 -13.99 17.74 15.52
N PRO A 60 -13.66 19.04 15.58
CA PRO A 60 -12.93 19.62 16.72
C PRO A 60 -13.62 19.47 18.07
N ASP A 61 -14.94 19.34 18.08
CA ASP A 61 -15.76 19.08 19.28
C ASP A 61 -15.82 17.59 19.67
N GLY A 62 -15.25 16.70 18.86
CA GLY A 62 -15.13 15.26 19.12
C GLY A 62 -16.17 14.38 18.42
N TYR A 63 -17.15 14.96 17.72
CA TYR A 63 -18.17 14.15 17.04
C TYR A 63 -17.71 13.63 15.68
N CYS A 64 -18.03 12.37 15.41
CA CYS A 64 -17.78 11.69 14.15
C CYS A 64 -18.78 12.11 13.06
N LEU A 65 -18.28 12.43 11.88
CA LEU A 65 -19.11 12.67 10.70
C LEU A 65 -19.68 11.35 10.15
N LYS A 66 -20.89 11.42 9.57
CA LYS A 66 -21.58 10.28 8.97
C LYS A 66 -22.40 10.72 7.76
N GLY A 67 -22.43 9.90 6.71
CA GLY A 67 -23.27 10.06 5.52
C GLY A 67 -23.06 11.39 4.81
N THR A 68 -21.83 11.90 4.79
CA THR A 68 -21.53 13.26 4.32
C THR A 68 -20.14 13.34 3.71
N GLN A 69 -19.85 14.48 3.08
CA GLN A 69 -18.50 14.86 2.69
C GLN A 69 -17.78 15.54 3.86
N THR A 70 -16.52 15.19 4.08
CA THR A 70 -15.65 15.79 5.09
C THR A 70 -15.12 17.16 4.60
N PRO A 71 -14.64 18.05 5.50
CA PRO A 71 -14.18 19.39 5.11
C PRO A 71 -13.02 19.41 4.11
N ASP A 72 -12.23 18.34 4.05
CA ASP A 72 -11.10 18.12 3.14
C ASP A 72 -11.49 17.39 1.84
N GLY A 73 -12.78 17.10 1.63
CA GLY A 73 -13.34 16.66 0.35
C GLY A 73 -13.56 15.15 0.18
N TYR A 74 -13.22 14.32 1.17
CA TYR A 74 -13.49 12.88 1.14
C TYR A 74 -14.92 12.55 1.56
N THR A 75 -15.37 11.33 1.27
CA THR A 75 -16.74 10.89 1.58
C THR A 75 -16.71 9.87 2.71
N VAL A 76 -17.65 9.97 3.65
CA VAL A 76 -17.92 8.92 4.65
C VAL A 76 -19.31 8.33 4.43
N ASP A 77 -19.46 7.02 4.62
CA ASP A 77 -20.74 6.33 4.51
C ASP A 77 -21.69 6.64 5.70
N GLU A 78 -22.89 6.07 5.70
CA GLU A 78 -23.88 6.26 6.79
C GLU A 78 -23.38 5.80 8.16
N SER A 79 -22.39 4.91 8.21
CA SER A 79 -21.73 4.49 9.45
C SER A 79 -20.66 5.48 9.92
N GLY A 80 -20.19 6.36 9.03
CA GLY A 80 -19.11 7.32 9.27
C GLY A 80 -17.75 6.85 8.78
N ALA A 81 -17.68 5.66 8.18
CA ALA A 81 -16.44 5.11 7.68
C ALA A 81 -16.05 5.76 6.35
N TRP A 82 -14.77 6.08 6.20
CA TRP A 82 -14.21 6.63 4.97
C TRP A 82 -14.43 5.68 3.80
N VAL A 83 -14.97 6.22 2.69
CA VAL A 83 -15.19 5.50 1.46
C VAL A 83 -14.50 6.18 0.27
N ILE A 84 -14.04 5.35 -0.67
CA ILE A 84 -13.64 5.75 -2.01
C ILE A 84 -14.53 4.97 -2.98
N ASP A 85 -15.27 5.67 -3.84
CA ASP A 85 -16.25 5.07 -4.77
C ASP A 85 -17.24 4.09 -4.10
N GLY A 86 -17.61 4.39 -2.85
CA GLY A 86 -18.54 3.57 -2.04
C GLY A 86 -17.90 2.37 -1.32
N VAL A 87 -16.59 2.19 -1.43
CA VAL A 87 -15.84 1.10 -0.76
C VAL A 87 -15.19 1.62 0.53
N VAL A 88 -15.50 0.99 1.67
CA VAL A 88 -14.93 1.35 2.98
C VAL A 88 -13.44 1.05 3.04
N GLN A 89 -12.66 2.02 3.49
CA GLN A 89 -11.22 1.90 3.67
C GLN A 89 -10.90 1.30 5.03
N THR A 90 -10.06 0.26 5.05
CA THR A 90 -9.65 -0.42 6.29
C THR A 90 -8.14 -0.47 6.46
N GLN A 91 -7.65 -0.24 7.69
CA GLN A 91 -6.24 -0.39 8.04
C GLN A 91 -6.01 -1.84 8.47
N GLY A 92 -5.03 -2.50 7.83
CA GLY A 92 -4.74 -3.91 8.04
C GLY A 92 -4.56 -4.28 9.51
N THR A 93 -5.49 -5.07 10.04
CA THR A 93 -5.24 -6.02 11.12
C THR A 93 -5.99 -7.29 10.75
N GLU A 94 -5.23 -8.38 10.58
CA GLU A 94 -5.71 -9.67 10.13
C GLU A 94 -6.55 -10.42 11.19
N ALA A 95 -7.50 -11.25 10.70
CA ALA A 95 -8.34 -12.26 11.35
C ALA A 95 -9.53 -11.76 12.23
N GLN A 96 -10.79 -12.20 12.06
CA GLN A 96 -11.31 -13.42 11.43
C GLN A 96 -12.81 -13.27 11.07
N ALA A 97 -13.18 -13.78 9.88
CA ALA A 97 -14.49 -14.29 9.42
C ALA A 97 -15.80 -13.61 9.90
N ASP A 98 -16.59 -13.06 8.97
CA ASP A 98 -17.60 -13.86 8.25
C ASP A 98 -18.36 -12.96 7.26
N THR A 99 -18.30 -13.29 5.98
CA THR A 99 -19.44 -13.42 5.04
C THR A 99 -18.91 -13.34 3.62
N GLN A 100 -19.06 -14.48 2.94
CA GLN A 100 -18.92 -14.65 1.50
C GLN A 100 -19.42 -13.45 0.70
N SER A 101 -18.57 -12.91 -0.16
CA SER A 101 -19.03 -12.53 -1.49
C SER A 101 -18.16 -13.24 -2.51
N GLN A 102 -18.69 -14.37 -2.99
CA GLN A 102 -18.49 -14.77 -4.37
C GLN A 102 -19.05 -13.63 -5.25
N GLY A 103 -18.27 -12.59 -5.44
CA GLY A 103 -18.45 -11.64 -6.51
C GLY A 103 -17.64 -12.13 -7.69
N SER A 104 -18.29 -12.53 -8.77
CA SER A 104 -17.66 -12.86 -10.06
C SER A 104 -17.09 -11.61 -10.77
N GLY A 105 -16.60 -10.64 -10.01
CA GLY A 105 -16.08 -9.35 -10.46
C GLY A 105 -14.59 -9.26 -10.18
N GLN A 106 -13.88 -8.60 -11.08
CA GLN A 106 -12.46 -8.36 -10.99
C GLN A 106 -12.19 -7.34 -9.87
N GLU A 107 -11.40 -7.70 -8.86
CA GLU A 107 -11.14 -6.84 -7.67
C GLU A 107 -10.26 -5.65 -8.05
N THR A 108 -10.63 -4.44 -7.64
CA THR A 108 -9.81 -3.23 -7.80
C THR A 108 -9.33 -2.75 -6.45
N VAL A 109 -8.02 -2.54 -6.33
CA VAL A 109 -7.32 -2.29 -5.07
C VAL A 109 -6.68 -0.93 -5.15
N ALA A 110 -6.96 -0.06 -4.19
CA ALA A 110 -6.27 1.21 -4.06
C ALA A 110 -4.91 1.00 -3.36
N PHE A 111 -3.87 1.64 -3.89
CA PHE A 111 -2.57 1.74 -3.23
C PHE A 111 -2.01 3.13 -3.49
N ASP A 112 -2.03 3.98 -2.45
CA ASP A 112 -1.70 5.40 -2.54
C ASP A 112 -2.59 6.16 -3.55
N ASN A 113 -2.01 6.93 -4.48
CA ASN A 113 -2.77 7.67 -5.48
C ASN A 113 -3.13 6.84 -6.73
N LEU A 114 -3.00 5.51 -6.65
CA LEU A 114 -3.22 4.58 -7.75
C LEU A 114 -4.24 3.52 -7.39
N THR A 115 -4.84 2.95 -8.42
CA THR A 115 -5.69 1.77 -8.35
C THR A 115 -5.14 0.67 -9.26
N PHE A 116 -5.21 -0.57 -8.80
CA PHE A 116 -4.80 -1.74 -9.55
C PHE A 116 -5.96 -2.73 -9.64
N THR A 117 -6.38 -3.05 -10.87
CA THR A 117 -7.39 -4.08 -11.12
C THR A 117 -6.72 -5.45 -11.18
N VAL A 118 -6.92 -6.28 -10.17
CA VAL A 118 -6.32 -7.62 -10.05
C VAL A 118 -6.72 -8.48 -11.26
N PRO A 119 -5.79 -9.12 -11.98
CA PRO A 119 -6.15 -9.94 -13.13
C PRO A 119 -7.09 -11.09 -12.77
N SER A 120 -8.00 -11.45 -13.68
CA SER A 120 -8.86 -12.63 -13.52
C SER A 120 -8.03 -13.89 -13.23
N GLY A 121 -8.47 -14.69 -12.25
CA GLY A 121 -7.76 -15.91 -11.85
C GLY A 121 -6.75 -15.71 -10.73
N PHE A 122 -6.61 -14.48 -10.22
CA PHE A 122 -5.91 -14.17 -8.99
C PHE A 122 -6.92 -13.86 -7.88
N THR A 123 -6.58 -14.27 -6.66
CA THR A 123 -7.34 -14.01 -5.45
C THR A 123 -6.41 -13.45 -4.38
N PHE A 124 -6.95 -12.63 -3.49
CA PHE A 124 -6.20 -12.16 -2.33
C PHE A 124 -5.65 -13.36 -1.54
N ASP A 125 -4.37 -13.28 -1.19
CA ASP A 125 -3.63 -14.32 -0.48
C ASP A 125 -3.29 -13.86 0.95
N SER A 126 -2.55 -12.75 1.06
CA SER A 126 -2.11 -12.20 2.34
C SER A 126 -1.80 -10.71 2.25
N SER A 127 -1.66 -10.04 3.40
CA SER A 127 -1.17 -8.67 3.48
C SER A 127 -0.14 -8.54 4.58
N SER A 128 0.97 -7.84 4.34
CA SER A 128 1.98 -7.59 5.37
C SER A 128 2.66 -6.26 5.15
N ASP A 129 2.78 -5.47 6.21
CA ASP A 129 3.63 -4.27 6.25
C ASP A 129 3.36 -3.27 5.10
N GLY A 130 2.07 -3.01 4.83
CA GLY A 130 1.64 -2.12 3.75
C GLY A 130 1.73 -2.74 2.34
N SER A 131 1.97 -4.05 2.25
CA SER A 131 1.94 -4.82 1.01
C SER A 131 0.72 -5.74 0.94
N ASN A 132 0.06 -5.81 -0.22
CA ASN A 132 -1.00 -6.77 -0.51
C ASN A 132 -0.50 -7.81 -1.52
N TYR A 133 -0.82 -9.08 -1.28
CA TYR A 133 -0.41 -10.20 -2.11
C TYR A 133 -1.62 -10.94 -2.67
N TYR A 134 -1.53 -11.29 -3.95
CA TYR A 134 -2.54 -12.04 -4.68
C TYR A 134 -1.88 -13.25 -5.32
N SER A 135 -2.49 -14.41 -5.19
CA SER A 135 -2.00 -15.66 -5.78
C SER A 135 -3.00 -16.18 -6.81
N ASN A 136 -2.48 -16.89 -7.81
CA ASN A 136 -3.34 -17.64 -8.73
C ASN A 136 -3.79 -18.95 -8.08
N GLY A 137 -4.83 -19.58 -8.62
CA GLY A 137 -5.45 -20.77 -7.99
C GLY A 137 -4.56 -22.01 -7.81
N ASP A 138 -3.37 -22.05 -8.41
CA ASP A 138 -2.37 -23.11 -8.18
C ASP A 138 -1.16 -22.65 -7.33
N GLU A 139 -1.21 -21.42 -6.80
CA GLU A 139 -0.20 -20.80 -5.94
C GLU A 139 1.22 -20.76 -6.56
N THR A 140 1.31 -20.74 -7.90
CA THR A 140 2.60 -20.69 -8.61
C THR A 140 2.99 -19.30 -9.08
N ILE A 141 2.07 -18.33 -8.99
CA ILE A 141 2.31 -16.93 -9.35
C ILE A 141 1.77 -16.02 -8.25
N LEU A 142 2.60 -15.06 -7.86
CA LEU A 142 2.28 -14.01 -6.90
C LEU A 142 2.23 -12.65 -7.62
N ILE A 143 1.25 -11.83 -7.26
CA ILE A 143 1.23 -10.39 -7.53
C ILE A 143 1.32 -9.67 -6.18
N GLY A 144 2.36 -8.87 -5.99
CA GLY A 144 2.54 -8.02 -4.81
C GLY A 144 2.32 -6.55 -5.15
N LEU A 145 1.55 -5.83 -4.35
CA LEU A 145 1.35 -4.38 -4.41
C LEU A 145 1.89 -3.76 -3.14
N MET A 146 2.70 -2.71 -3.22
CA MET A 146 3.27 -2.03 -2.06
C MET A 146 3.37 -0.52 -2.30
N SER A 147 3.07 0.28 -1.28
CA SER A 147 3.40 1.70 -1.24
C SER A 147 3.96 2.11 0.12
N GLN A 148 5.11 2.77 0.12
CA GLN A 148 5.80 3.19 1.34
C GLN A 148 6.46 4.56 1.16
N GLU A 149 6.48 5.37 2.22
CA GLU A 149 7.26 6.62 2.26
C GLU A 149 8.76 6.27 2.25
N LEU A 150 9.49 6.76 1.26
CA LEU A 150 10.93 6.50 1.14
C LEU A 150 11.77 7.50 1.94
N PHE A 151 11.33 8.76 1.97
CA PHE A 151 12.09 9.85 2.56
C PHE A 151 11.15 10.90 3.15
N SER A 152 11.50 11.39 4.33
CA SER A 152 10.87 12.58 4.92
C SER A 152 11.80 13.79 4.78
N GLY A 153 11.25 14.98 4.51
CA GLY A 153 11.97 16.26 4.60
C GLY A 153 12.76 16.67 3.35
N GLU A 154 13.86 17.40 3.52
CA GLU A 154 14.60 18.09 2.43
C GLU A 154 15.16 17.13 1.35
N ALA A 155 15.37 15.86 1.69
CA ALA A 155 15.87 14.84 0.75
C ALA A 155 14.86 14.54 -0.37
N ALA A 156 13.55 14.72 -0.14
CA ALA A 156 12.51 14.49 -1.14
C ALA A 156 12.63 15.43 -2.34
N GLN A 157 13.23 16.62 -2.17
CA GLN A 157 13.35 17.62 -3.25
C GLN A 157 14.32 17.21 -4.35
N PHE A 158 15.24 16.28 -4.08
CA PHE A 158 16.24 15.84 -5.06
C PHE A 158 15.85 14.55 -5.76
N ILE A 159 14.79 13.88 -5.30
CA ILE A 159 14.38 12.58 -5.82
C ILE A 159 14.08 12.64 -7.31
N ASP A 160 13.35 13.65 -7.77
CA ASP A 160 12.92 13.73 -9.18
C ASP A 160 14.09 13.69 -10.17
N ASP A 161 15.25 14.23 -9.79
CA ASP A 161 16.46 14.21 -10.63
C ASP A 161 17.24 12.89 -10.54
N TYR A 162 17.05 12.12 -9.46
CA TYR A 162 17.84 10.91 -9.16
C TYR A 162 16.99 9.63 -8.99
N GLN A 163 15.70 9.66 -9.37
CA GLN A 163 14.75 8.56 -9.12
C GLN A 163 15.30 7.22 -9.60
N GLU A 164 15.83 7.18 -10.82
CA GLU A 164 16.40 5.98 -11.41
C GLU A 164 17.59 5.42 -10.60
N GLN A 165 18.49 6.28 -10.14
CA GLN A 165 19.67 5.85 -9.37
C GLN A 165 19.27 5.33 -7.98
N VAL A 166 18.28 5.97 -7.36
CA VAL A 166 17.72 5.53 -6.08
C VAL A 166 17.08 4.16 -6.22
N LEU A 167 16.24 3.96 -7.25
CA LEU A 167 15.58 2.67 -7.51
C LEU A 167 16.58 1.58 -7.88
N ASP A 168 17.61 1.88 -8.66
CA ASP A 168 18.68 0.95 -9.00
C ASP A 168 19.42 0.47 -7.76
N GLU A 169 19.80 1.39 -6.87
CA GLU A 169 20.50 1.05 -5.62
C GLU A 169 19.60 0.27 -4.66
N LEU A 170 18.32 0.63 -4.59
CA LEU A 170 17.33 -0.10 -3.79
C LEU A 170 17.21 -1.55 -4.29
N MET A 171 16.98 -1.77 -5.57
CA MET A 171 16.86 -3.12 -6.12
C MET A 171 18.14 -3.92 -6.01
N ARG A 172 19.29 -3.28 -6.26
CA ARG A 172 20.61 -3.90 -6.12
C ARG A 172 20.90 -4.33 -4.68
N SER A 173 20.49 -3.52 -3.69
CA SER A 173 20.73 -3.82 -2.27
C SER A 173 19.78 -4.89 -1.73
N GLN A 174 18.52 -4.90 -2.16
CA GLN A 174 17.50 -5.81 -1.64
C GLN A 174 17.48 -7.16 -2.35
N VAL A 175 17.60 -7.15 -3.68
CA VAL A 175 17.38 -8.35 -4.50
C VAL A 175 18.67 -8.76 -5.23
N GLY A 176 19.58 -7.80 -5.45
CA GLY A 176 20.82 -8.01 -6.21
C GLY A 176 20.72 -7.45 -7.63
N ASN A 177 21.69 -7.83 -8.47
CA ASN A 177 21.77 -7.33 -9.84
C ASN A 177 20.63 -7.91 -10.69
N ALA A 178 19.83 -7.03 -11.29
CA ALA A 178 18.82 -7.43 -12.26
C ALA A 178 19.48 -8.02 -13.51
N GLY A 179 18.86 -9.05 -14.09
CA GLY A 179 19.27 -9.60 -15.38
C GLY A 179 18.88 -8.69 -16.55
N GLU A 180 17.78 -7.96 -16.40
CA GLU A 180 17.31 -6.96 -17.36
C GLU A 180 16.69 -5.78 -16.60
N LYS A 181 16.88 -4.58 -17.14
CA LYS A 181 16.21 -3.35 -16.70
C LYS A 181 15.60 -2.64 -17.91
N ALA A 182 14.37 -2.18 -17.78
CA ALA A 182 13.69 -1.40 -18.81
C ALA A 182 12.88 -0.24 -18.20
N VAL A 183 12.82 0.89 -18.90
CA VAL A 183 11.94 2.00 -18.56
C VAL A 183 10.63 1.86 -19.34
N LYS A 184 9.50 1.93 -18.66
CA LYS A 184 8.15 1.76 -19.22
C LYS A 184 7.36 3.05 -19.05
N GLN A 185 6.78 3.52 -20.15
CA GLN A 185 5.85 4.65 -20.14
C GLN A 185 4.43 4.11 -20.07
N LEU A 186 3.76 4.32 -18.94
CA LEU A 186 2.39 3.87 -18.69
C LEU A 186 1.46 5.09 -18.56
N PRO A 187 0.13 4.91 -18.64
CA PRO A 187 -0.82 6.02 -18.43
C PRO A 187 -0.62 6.73 -17.08
N THR A 188 -0.13 6.02 -16.08
CA THR A 188 0.11 6.56 -14.74
C THR A 188 1.46 7.26 -14.59
N GLY A 189 2.36 7.16 -15.58
CA GLY A 189 3.68 7.82 -15.57
C GLY A 189 4.83 6.88 -15.96
N THR A 190 6.04 7.30 -15.64
CA THR A 190 7.26 6.51 -15.87
C THR A 190 7.43 5.45 -14.78
N TRP A 191 7.67 4.20 -15.20
CA TRP A 191 7.95 3.06 -14.33
C TRP A 191 9.27 2.39 -14.72
N TYR A 192 10.05 1.99 -13.73
CA TYR A 192 11.29 1.24 -13.88
C TYR A 192 11.03 -0.23 -13.61
N CYS A 193 11.30 -1.08 -14.60
CA CYS A 193 11.04 -2.51 -14.57
C CYS A 193 12.37 -3.27 -14.43
N TYR A 194 12.47 -4.13 -13.42
CA TYR A 194 13.64 -4.96 -13.14
C TYR A 194 13.25 -6.44 -13.22
N THR A 195 14.00 -7.23 -14.00
CA THR A 195 13.73 -8.66 -14.23
C THR A 195 14.83 -9.54 -13.62
N TYR A 196 14.41 -10.61 -12.94
CA TYR A 196 15.27 -11.60 -12.31
C TYR A 196 14.80 -13.01 -12.71
N GLN A 197 15.70 -13.87 -13.20
CA GLN A 197 15.30 -15.18 -13.73
C GLN A 197 15.18 -16.27 -12.65
N ASP A 198 16.03 -16.23 -11.62
CA ASP A 198 16.07 -17.21 -10.52
C ASP A 198 15.90 -16.51 -9.18
N ASN A 199 14.67 -16.46 -8.68
CA ASN A 199 14.31 -15.85 -7.41
C ASN A 199 13.26 -16.69 -6.68
N THR A 200 13.12 -16.49 -5.37
CA THR A 200 12.05 -17.08 -4.56
C THR A 200 11.45 -16.00 -3.71
N ILE A 201 10.19 -15.65 -3.98
CA ILE A 201 9.47 -14.59 -3.30
C ILE A 201 8.30 -15.23 -2.55
N GLN A 202 8.21 -14.99 -1.23
CA GLN A 202 7.18 -15.61 -0.37
C GLN A 202 7.09 -17.14 -0.51
N GLY A 203 8.23 -17.81 -0.70
CA GLY A 203 8.29 -19.27 -0.88
C GLY A 203 7.96 -19.78 -2.29
N ILE A 204 7.58 -18.90 -3.23
CA ILE A 204 7.26 -19.26 -4.62
C ILE A 204 8.53 -19.13 -5.49
N PRO A 205 9.07 -20.24 -6.01
CA PRO A 205 10.25 -20.20 -6.88
C PRO A 205 9.90 -19.77 -8.31
N GLY A 206 10.80 -19.06 -8.95
CA GLY A 206 10.69 -18.74 -10.37
C GLY A 206 11.36 -17.41 -10.72
N SER A 207 10.77 -16.68 -11.65
CA SER A 207 11.26 -15.37 -12.05
C SER A 207 10.50 -14.26 -11.32
N MET A 208 11.10 -13.08 -11.26
CA MET A 208 10.49 -11.89 -10.69
C MET A 208 10.58 -10.72 -11.68
N ARG A 209 9.49 -9.99 -11.86
CA ARG A 209 9.46 -8.68 -12.50
C ARG A 209 8.92 -7.66 -11.51
N ALA A 210 9.75 -6.69 -11.14
CA ALA A 210 9.40 -5.60 -10.24
C ALA A 210 9.24 -4.30 -11.04
N TYR A 211 8.07 -3.67 -10.95
CA TYR A 211 7.77 -2.36 -11.52
C TYR A 211 7.78 -1.33 -10.39
N MET A 212 8.62 -0.31 -10.51
CA MET A 212 8.82 0.69 -9.47
C MET A 212 8.69 2.10 -10.00
N ARG A 213 8.18 3.00 -9.18
CA ARG A 213 8.29 4.44 -9.38
C ARG A 213 8.40 5.13 -8.03
N ILE A 214 8.91 6.36 -8.06
CA ILE A 214 8.78 7.28 -6.94
C ILE A 214 7.77 8.35 -7.35
N SER A 215 6.76 8.53 -6.52
CA SER A 215 5.74 9.56 -6.70
C SER A 215 5.80 10.47 -5.49
N GLN A 216 6.22 11.72 -5.68
CA GLN A 216 6.50 12.62 -4.57
C GLN A 216 7.55 12.02 -3.63
N ASP A 217 7.16 11.60 -2.44
CA ASP A 217 7.99 10.97 -1.41
C ASP A 217 7.75 9.46 -1.25
N ARG A 218 6.84 8.87 -2.05
CA ARG A 218 6.43 7.47 -1.91
C ARG A 218 7.01 6.56 -2.98
N LEU A 219 7.61 5.45 -2.55
CA LEU A 219 7.86 4.29 -3.40
C LEU A 219 6.53 3.62 -3.69
N GLN A 220 6.30 3.30 -4.95
CA GLN A 220 5.21 2.46 -5.40
C GLN A 220 5.81 1.28 -6.16
N LEU A 221 5.43 0.08 -5.75
CA LEU A 221 5.99 -1.17 -6.25
C LEU A 221 4.87 -2.15 -6.61
N ILE A 222 4.96 -2.72 -7.81
CA ILE A 222 4.16 -3.86 -8.24
C ILE A 222 5.11 -4.98 -8.65
N VAL A 223 4.97 -6.15 -8.03
CA VAL A 223 5.81 -7.33 -8.31
C VAL A 223 4.96 -8.44 -8.90
N PHE A 224 5.46 -9.06 -9.97
CA PHE A 224 5.00 -10.35 -10.45
C PHE A 224 6.11 -11.36 -10.17
N ALA A 225 5.82 -12.45 -9.45
CA ALA A 225 6.81 -13.44 -9.08
C ALA A 225 6.31 -14.87 -9.26
N GLY A 226 7.23 -15.81 -9.49
CA GLY A 226 6.95 -17.23 -9.68
C GLY A 226 7.00 -17.66 -11.14
N ARG A 227 6.03 -18.47 -11.59
CA ARG A 227 5.98 -19.03 -12.95
C ARG A 227 5.45 -18.04 -13.99
N ILE A 228 6.04 -16.85 -14.05
CA ILE A 228 5.61 -15.74 -14.90
C ILE A 228 6.07 -15.84 -16.36
N SER A 229 6.67 -16.96 -16.78
CA SER A 229 7.07 -17.18 -18.17
C SER A 229 5.84 -17.24 -19.07
N GLY A 230 5.71 -16.28 -20.00
CA GLY A 230 4.54 -16.15 -20.88
C GLY A 230 3.44 -15.24 -20.34
N MET A 231 3.58 -14.70 -19.12
CA MET A 231 2.68 -13.67 -18.60
C MET A 231 3.02 -12.30 -19.22
N ASP A 232 2.04 -11.65 -19.85
CA ASP A 232 2.18 -10.29 -20.36
C ASP A 232 2.05 -9.25 -19.22
N THR A 233 3.07 -9.18 -18.37
CA THR A 233 3.07 -8.26 -17.23
C THR A 233 3.07 -6.79 -17.68
N ASP A 234 3.63 -6.48 -18.85
CA ASP A 234 3.59 -5.12 -19.41
C ASP A 234 2.16 -4.73 -19.85
N GLY A 235 1.45 -5.65 -20.51
CA GLY A 235 0.04 -5.47 -20.87
C GLY A 235 -0.87 -5.35 -19.65
N ILE A 236 -0.63 -6.13 -18.60
CA ILE A 236 -1.34 -6.01 -17.32
C ILE A 236 -1.08 -4.63 -16.71
N MET A 237 0.18 -4.23 -16.57
CA MET A 237 0.53 -2.90 -16.03
C MET A 237 -0.11 -1.75 -16.82
N SER A 238 -0.23 -1.86 -18.14
CA SER A 238 -0.87 -0.84 -18.97
C SER A 238 -2.39 -0.80 -18.81
N SER A 239 -3.04 -1.95 -18.69
CA SER A 239 -4.50 -2.07 -18.70
C SER A 239 -5.15 -2.01 -17.31
N ALA A 240 -4.50 -2.54 -16.28
CA ALA A 240 -5.03 -2.68 -14.94
C ALA A 240 -4.71 -1.51 -13.99
N LEU A 241 -3.68 -0.73 -14.30
CA LEU A 241 -3.19 0.34 -13.43
C LEU A 241 -3.79 1.69 -13.85
N ARG A 242 -4.42 2.40 -12.90
CA ARG A 242 -5.03 3.72 -13.12
C ARG A 242 -4.65 4.69 -12.01
#